data_AF-A0A0V9H2W9-F1
#
_entry.id   AF-A0A0V9H2W9-F1
#
_cell.length_a   1.000
_cell.length_b   1.000
_cell.length_c   1.000
_cell.angle_alpha   90.00
_cell.angle_beta   90.00
_cell.angle_gamma   90.00
#
_symmetry.space_group_name_H-M   'P 1'
#
loop_
_entity.id
_entity.type
_entity.pdbx_description
1 polymer ?
#
loop_
_entity_poly.entity_id
_entity_poly.type
_entity_poly.pdbx_seq_one_letter_code
_entity_poly.pdbx_strand_id
1 'polypeptide(L)'
;MNKQVIISDWINNPNSLLSTDTGYLLRHVNGRMVKSDEHETFFFVEDDGRIYEDGYSYEAQTGCIPAELVDVTEDLRKAWLEQQQRGDDYVNTYQERQNARLARYIARAEKARKEGAVAHKRAHDLLDVIPLGQPILVDHYSAKGHRRRLSKADALFRKAFVECESKASHYESKAAGVGRNGISSDDPDALFKLLRKLQGCMKSHVKMKAANKAIRKYKKDQIQQLSALIDLRFTESEAKELLAGDFCGRIGFPSYALSNNNAEIKRLQSRIKELESVKSVTGAQREEYDGFSMEIDPEDNRILFYFPGKPEANIRSLLKSRAFKWSPTRNAWVRKITPNALADARYLKESLLKA
;
A
#
# COMPACT_ATOMS: atom_id res chain seq x y z
N MET A 1 1.90 -10.01 27.40
CA MET A 1 1.05 -11.11 26.89
C MET A 1 1.74 -12.45 27.10
N ASN A 2 0.98 -13.50 27.44
CA ASN A 2 1.50 -14.87 27.61
C ASN A 2 1.92 -15.46 26.24
N LYS A 3 3.07 -16.13 26.15
CA LYS A 3 3.64 -16.70 24.91
C LYS A 3 2.68 -17.67 24.20
N GLN A 4 1.89 -18.43 24.97
CA GLN A 4 0.88 -19.35 24.42
C GLN A 4 -0.27 -18.61 23.73
N VAL A 5 -0.75 -17.50 24.31
CA VAL A 5 -1.84 -16.68 23.75
C VAL A 5 -1.40 -16.07 22.41
N ILE A 6 -0.17 -15.58 22.34
CA ILE A 6 0.39 -15.01 21.11
C ILE A 6 0.46 -16.05 19.98
N ILE A 7 0.83 -17.30 20.29
CA ILE A 7 0.90 -18.38 19.30
C ILE A 7 -0.52 -18.72 18.81
N SER A 8 -1.50 -18.84 19.72
CA SER A 8 -2.89 -19.11 19.32
C SER A 8 -3.47 -17.98 18.47
N ASP A 9 -3.18 -16.72 18.80
CA ASP A 9 -3.64 -15.56 18.03
C ASP A 9 -3.06 -15.56 16.62
N TRP A 10 -1.78 -15.91 16.48
CA TRP A 10 -1.14 -16.04 15.17
C TRP A 10 -1.73 -17.20 14.35
N ILE A 11 -1.90 -18.38 14.95
CA ILE A 11 -2.47 -19.55 14.24
C ILE A 11 -3.86 -19.19 13.69
N ASN A 12 -4.67 -18.46 14.46
CA ASN A 12 -6.01 -18.05 14.02
C ASN A 12 -5.99 -16.88 13.02
N ASN A 13 -4.86 -16.19 12.87
CA ASN A 13 -4.71 -15.07 11.94
C ASN A 13 -4.90 -15.53 10.48
N PRO A 14 -5.65 -14.80 9.62
CA PRO A 14 -5.79 -15.16 8.20
C PRO A 14 -4.46 -15.23 7.44
N ASN A 15 -3.43 -14.51 7.88
CA ASN A 15 -2.12 -14.54 7.24
C ASN A 15 -1.36 -15.84 7.50
N SER A 16 -1.69 -16.60 8.56
CA SER A 16 -1.06 -17.91 8.81
C SER A 16 -1.58 -19.00 7.87
N LEU A 17 -2.77 -18.81 7.28
CA LEU A 17 -3.40 -19.80 6.39
C LEU A 17 -2.63 -19.93 5.07
N LEU A 18 -2.13 -21.12 4.79
CA LEU A 18 -1.43 -21.54 3.59
C LEU A 18 -2.20 -22.67 2.92
N SER A 19 -1.89 -22.92 1.64
CA SER A 19 -2.45 -24.02 0.86
C SER A 19 -1.32 -24.68 0.09
N THR A 20 -1.34 -26.01 0.06
CA THR A 20 -0.40 -26.81 -0.74
C THR A 20 -0.84 -26.87 -2.20
N ASP A 21 -0.03 -27.52 -3.04
CA ASP A 21 -0.35 -27.75 -4.45
C ASP A 21 -1.48 -28.78 -4.69
N THR A 22 -1.93 -29.47 -3.64
CA THR A 22 -3.12 -30.35 -3.64
C THR A 22 -4.37 -29.68 -3.08
N GLY A 23 -4.25 -28.46 -2.54
CA GLY A 23 -5.37 -27.76 -1.89
C GLY A 23 -5.50 -28.03 -0.39
N TYR A 24 -4.56 -28.80 0.19
CA TYR A 24 -4.53 -29.05 1.63
C TYR A 24 -4.26 -27.75 2.40
N LEU A 25 -5.07 -27.47 3.42
CA LEU A 25 -5.02 -26.23 4.18
C LEU A 25 -4.15 -26.39 5.42
N LEU A 26 -3.25 -25.42 5.62
CA LEU A 26 -2.27 -25.41 6.69
C LEU A 26 -2.27 -24.05 7.39
N ARG A 27 -2.01 -24.03 8.68
CA ARG A 27 -1.76 -22.83 9.48
C ARG A 27 -0.28 -22.78 9.85
N HIS A 28 0.42 -21.74 9.45
CA HIS A 28 1.78 -21.51 9.89
C HIS A 28 1.84 -21.29 11.41
N VAL A 29 2.77 -21.95 12.10
CA VAL A 29 2.93 -21.84 13.55
C VAL A 29 4.18 -21.02 13.89
N ASN A 30 5.36 -21.54 13.58
CA ASN A 30 6.65 -20.88 13.78
C ASN A 30 7.76 -21.56 12.96
N GLY A 31 8.71 -20.78 12.46
CA GLY A 31 9.80 -21.30 11.65
C GLY A 31 9.25 -22.01 10.42
N ARG A 32 9.51 -23.31 10.29
CA ARG A 32 8.93 -24.16 9.24
C ARG A 32 7.87 -25.15 9.74
N MET A 33 7.41 -24.96 10.97
CA MET A 33 6.33 -25.76 11.54
C MET A 33 4.97 -25.20 11.09
N VAL A 34 4.13 -26.10 10.61
CA VAL A 34 2.76 -25.82 10.17
C VAL A 34 1.81 -26.79 10.88
N LYS A 35 0.58 -26.37 11.10
CA LYS A 35 -0.50 -27.19 11.65
C LYS A 35 -1.54 -27.43 10.56
N SER A 36 -2.18 -28.60 10.52
CA SER A 36 -3.40 -28.77 9.73
C SER A 36 -4.46 -27.74 10.13
N ASP A 37 -5.20 -27.19 9.16
CA ASP A 37 -6.35 -26.31 9.45
C ASP A 37 -7.57 -27.12 9.94
N GLU A 38 -7.65 -28.40 9.55
CA GLU A 38 -8.79 -29.29 9.82
C GLU A 38 -8.53 -30.25 11.00
N HIS A 39 -7.26 -30.53 11.30
CA HIS A 39 -6.84 -31.50 12.31
C HIS A 39 -5.83 -30.90 13.30
N GLU A 40 -5.64 -31.57 14.44
CA GLU A 40 -4.62 -31.17 15.44
C GLU A 40 -3.20 -31.63 15.09
N THR A 41 -2.99 -32.11 13.86
CA THR A 41 -1.70 -32.58 13.36
C THR A 41 -0.76 -31.43 13.05
N PHE A 42 0.51 -31.61 13.43
CA PHE A 42 1.60 -30.69 13.11
C PHE A 42 2.55 -31.33 12.11
N PHE A 43 3.10 -30.50 11.24
CA PHE A 43 4.07 -30.91 10.24
C PHE A 43 5.26 -29.97 10.19
N PHE A 44 6.37 -30.47 9.67
CA PHE A 44 7.54 -29.68 9.31
C PHE A 44 7.71 -29.64 7.80
N VAL A 45 8.03 -28.46 7.28
CA VAL A 45 8.34 -28.26 5.86
C VAL A 45 9.86 -28.25 5.67
N GLU A 46 10.36 -29.10 4.78
CA GLU A 46 11.77 -29.16 4.43
C GLU A 46 12.10 -28.28 3.21
N ASP A 47 13.40 -28.15 2.88
CA ASP A 47 13.87 -27.31 1.77
C ASP A 47 13.34 -27.75 0.39
N ASP A 48 13.04 -29.03 0.23
CA ASP A 48 12.44 -29.58 -0.99
C ASP A 48 10.92 -29.28 -1.10
N GLY A 49 10.32 -28.71 -0.05
CA GLY A 49 8.92 -28.35 0.03
C GLY A 49 7.98 -29.49 0.43
N ARG A 50 8.52 -30.65 0.80
CA ARG A 50 7.75 -31.75 1.37
C ARG A 50 7.37 -31.47 2.81
N ILE A 51 6.28 -32.10 3.22
CA ILE A 51 5.64 -31.91 4.52
C ILE A 51 5.76 -33.23 5.27
N TYR A 52 6.36 -33.19 6.45
CA TYR A 52 6.65 -34.36 7.28
C TYR A 52 5.95 -34.29 8.64
N GLU A 53 5.37 -35.42 9.05
CA GLU A 53 4.90 -35.70 10.42
C GLU A 53 5.75 -36.84 10.97
N ASP A 54 6.42 -36.63 12.11
CA ASP A 54 7.27 -37.63 12.77
C ASP A 54 8.27 -38.36 11.82
N GLY A 55 8.79 -37.64 10.82
CA GLY A 55 9.75 -38.15 9.84
C GLY A 55 9.14 -38.85 8.61
N TYR A 56 7.80 -38.92 8.50
CA TYR A 56 7.09 -39.49 7.36
C TYR A 56 6.37 -38.41 6.55
N SER A 57 6.47 -38.49 5.21
CA SER A 57 5.76 -37.59 4.29
C SER A 57 4.53 -38.25 3.69
N TYR A 58 3.37 -37.61 3.80
CA TYR A 58 2.10 -38.09 3.25
C TYR A 58 1.73 -37.38 1.94
N GLU A 59 2.66 -37.36 0.98
CA GLU A 59 2.60 -36.54 -0.24
C GLU A 59 1.27 -36.67 -1.02
N ALA A 60 0.70 -37.88 -1.07
CA ALA A 60 -0.54 -38.12 -1.80
C ALA A 60 -1.73 -37.32 -1.26
N GLN A 61 -1.72 -37.02 0.04
CA GLN A 61 -2.78 -36.27 0.72
C GLN A 61 -2.37 -34.81 0.93
N THR A 62 -1.23 -34.57 1.55
CA THR A 62 -0.79 -33.22 1.94
C THR A 62 -0.25 -32.43 0.76
N GLY A 63 0.29 -33.08 -0.26
CA GLY A 63 1.00 -32.41 -1.34
C GLY A 63 2.30 -31.77 -0.87
N CYS A 64 2.73 -30.75 -1.60
CA CYS A 64 3.95 -29.97 -1.33
C CYS A 64 3.64 -28.48 -1.22
N ILE A 65 4.48 -27.75 -0.49
CA ILE A 65 4.44 -26.30 -0.36
C ILE A 65 5.86 -25.72 -0.47
N PRO A 66 6.09 -24.64 -1.25
CA PRO A 66 7.43 -24.07 -1.35
C PRO A 66 7.97 -23.64 0.03
N ALA A 67 9.17 -24.09 0.40
CA ALA A 67 9.82 -23.72 1.66
C ALA A 67 9.93 -22.18 1.81
N GLU A 68 10.30 -21.49 0.72
CA GLU A 68 10.37 -20.02 0.69
C GLU A 68 9.04 -19.34 1.07
N LEU A 69 7.88 -19.94 0.73
CA LEU A 69 6.59 -19.38 1.12
C LEU A 69 6.37 -19.48 2.64
N VAL A 70 6.84 -20.57 3.25
CA VAL A 70 6.78 -20.76 4.70
C VAL A 70 7.74 -19.80 5.39
N ASP A 71 8.97 -19.64 4.88
CA ASP A 71 9.97 -18.71 5.40
C ASP A 71 9.46 -17.25 5.36
N VAL A 72 8.88 -16.82 4.23
CA VAL A 72 8.24 -15.49 4.12
C VAL A 72 7.07 -15.34 5.10
N THR A 73 6.35 -16.43 5.39
CA THR A 73 5.25 -16.42 6.36
C THR A 73 5.76 -16.31 7.80
N GLU A 74 6.91 -16.91 8.10
CA GLU A 74 7.61 -16.73 9.38
C GLU A 74 8.10 -15.29 9.55
N ASP A 75 8.68 -14.69 8.52
CA ASP A 75 9.09 -13.28 8.60
C ASP A 75 7.89 -12.35 8.75
N LEU A 76 6.77 -12.66 8.09
CA LEU A 76 5.50 -11.97 8.31
C LEU A 76 5.00 -12.12 9.75
N ARG A 77 5.13 -13.31 10.34
CA ARG A 77 4.80 -13.56 11.75
C ARG A 77 5.67 -12.73 12.68
N LYS A 78 6.98 -12.70 12.47
CA LYS A 78 7.91 -11.88 13.27
C LYS A 78 7.54 -10.40 13.18
N ALA A 79 7.28 -9.88 11.99
CA ALA A 79 6.85 -8.49 11.81
C ALA A 79 5.49 -8.21 12.49
N TRP A 80 4.56 -9.17 12.49
CA TRP A 80 3.31 -9.08 13.24
C TRP A 80 3.53 -9.07 14.75
N LEU A 81 4.46 -9.89 15.27
CA LEU A 81 4.82 -9.89 16.68
C LEU A 81 5.43 -8.56 17.11
N GLU A 82 6.31 -7.98 16.29
CA GLU A 82 6.84 -6.63 16.53
C GLU A 82 5.73 -5.59 16.64
N GLN A 83 4.65 -5.71 15.85
CA GLN A 83 3.48 -4.84 15.96
C GLN A 83 2.71 -5.03 17.27
N GLN A 84 2.51 -6.29 17.71
CA GLN A 84 1.81 -6.58 18.97
C GLN A 84 2.60 -6.16 20.21
N GLN A 85 3.93 -6.05 20.10
CA GLN A 85 4.79 -5.56 21.18
C GLN A 85 4.73 -4.04 21.35
N ARG A 86 4.16 -3.31 20.39
CA ARG A 86 3.94 -1.87 20.53
C ARG A 86 2.88 -1.65 21.61
N GLY A 87 3.20 -0.84 22.62
CA GLY A 87 2.25 -0.49 23.67
C GLY A 87 1.05 0.28 23.13
N ASP A 88 -0.02 0.35 23.92
CA ASP A 88 -1.27 1.03 23.54
C ASP A 88 -1.07 2.52 23.19
N ASP A 89 -0.01 3.14 23.73
CA ASP A 89 0.37 4.54 23.47
C ASP A 89 1.11 4.74 22.12
N TYR A 90 1.32 3.69 21.33
CA TYR A 90 2.07 3.80 20.07
C TYR A 90 1.30 4.58 19.01
N VAL A 91 1.92 5.64 18.50
CA VAL A 91 1.37 6.49 17.45
C VAL A 91 2.12 6.31 16.13
N ASN A 92 1.42 5.85 15.09
CA ASN A 92 1.96 5.79 13.74
C ASN A 92 1.91 7.18 13.07
N THR A 93 2.97 7.97 13.22
CA THR A 93 3.09 9.34 12.67
C THR A 93 2.94 9.42 11.15
N TYR A 94 3.29 8.36 10.41
CA TYR A 94 3.05 8.29 8.98
C TYR A 94 1.55 8.24 8.67
N GLN A 95 0.82 7.39 9.40
CA GLN A 95 -0.64 7.27 9.25
C GLN A 95 -1.35 8.56 9.65
N GLU A 96 -0.92 9.23 10.73
CA GLU A 96 -1.45 10.54 11.12
C GLU A 96 -1.26 11.59 10.02
N ARG A 97 -0.08 11.64 9.39
CA ARG A 97 0.16 12.55 8.26
C ARG A 97 -0.76 12.27 7.08
N GLN A 98 -1.04 11.00 6.79
CA GLN A 98 -2.01 10.63 5.75
C GLN A 98 -3.44 11.07 6.15
N ASN A 99 -3.85 10.80 7.40
CA ASN A 99 -5.17 11.16 7.92
C ASN A 99 -5.37 12.68 7.95
N ALA A 100 -4.39 13.45 8.40
CA ALA A 100 -4.43 14.91 8.40
C ALA A 100 -4.50 15.48 6.97
N ARG A 101 -3.79 14.86 6.02
CA ARG A 101 -3.87 15.23 4.60
C ARG A 101 -5.27 14.94 4.02
N LEU A 102 -5.83 13.78 4.35
CA LEU A 102 -7.18 13.38 3.96
C LEU A 102 -8.23 14.35 4.51
N ALA A 103 -8.22 14.59 5.82
CA ALA A 103 -9.11 15.52 6.51
C ALA A 103 -9.03 16.93 5.88
N ARG A 104 -7.83 17.40 5.55
CA ARG A 104 -7.65 18.69 4.87
C ARG A 104 -8.29 18.72 3.47
N TYR A 105 -8.24 17.64 2.70
CA TYR A 105 -8.91 17.60 1.40
C TYR A 105 -10.42 17.52 1.53
N ILE A 106 -10.93 16.72 2.47
CA ILE A 106 -12.37 16.63 2.77
C ILE A 106 -12.90 18.00 3.19
N ALA A 107 -12.26 18.67 4.14
CA ALA A 107 -12.66 20.00 4.60
C ALA A 107 -12.66 21.04 3.46
N ARG A 108 -11.74 20.93 2.50
CA ARG A 108 -11.71 21.81 1.31
C ARG A 108 -12.85 21.51 0.33
N ALA A 109 -13.20 20.24 0.14
CA ALA A 109 -14.33 19.84 -0.68
C ALA A 109 -15.65 20.32 -0.05
N GLU A 110 -15.84 20.09 1.25
CA GLU A 110 -17.01 20.57 1.98
C GLU A 110 -17.13 22.09 1.95
N LYS A 111 -16.02 22.81 2.13
CA LYS A 111 -16.00 24.27 2.02
C LYS A 111 -16.46 24.72 0.64
N ALA A 112 -15.99 24.08 -0.44
CA ALA A 112 -16.43 24.39 -1.80
C ALA A 112 -17.92 24.12 -2.00
N ARG A 113 -18.45 23.01 -1.46
CA ARG A 113 -19.91 22.72 -1.49
C ARG A 113 -20.72 23.75 -0.72
N LYS A 114 -20.28 24.16 0.47
CA LYS A 114 -20.93 25.21 1.27
C LYS A 114 -20.94 26.54 0.52
N GLU A 115 -19.81 26.93 -0.09
CA GLU A 115 -19.72 28.12 -0.95
C GLU A 115 -20.68 28.04 -2.14
N GLY A 116 -20.79 26.87 -2.78
CA GLY A 116 -21.73 26.61 -3.87
C GLY A 116 -23.19 26.71 -3.44
N ALA A 117 -23.56 26.09 -2.33
CA ALA A 117 -24.92 26.14 -1.77
C ALA A 117 -25.35 27.57 -1.41
N VAL A 118 -24.43 28.37 -0.84
CA VAL A 118 -24.69 29.79 -0.56
C VAL A 118 -24.87 30.60 -1.85
N ALA A 119 -24.04 30.36 -2.87
CA ALA A 119 -24.18 31.03 -4.16
C ALA A 119 -25.50 30.66 -4.86
N HIS A 120 -25.86 29.37 -4.81
CA HIS A 120 -27.12 28.85 -5.34
C HIS A 120 -28.34 29.48 -4.66
N LYS A 121 -28.35 29.51 -3.32
CA LYS A 121 -29.44 30.15 -2.55
C LYS A 121 -29.57 31.63 -2.92
N ARG A 122 -28.46 32.37 -2.98
CA ARG A 122 -28.48 33.79 -3.38
C ARG A 122 -28.98 34.00 -4.81
N ALA A 123 -28.69 33.09 -5.74
CA ALA A 123 -29.21 33.15 -7.10
C ALA A 123 -30.73 32.98 -7.10
N HIS A 124 -31.26 32.03 -6.33
CA HIS A 124 -32.69 31.87 -6.10
C HIS A 124 -33.33 33.11 -5.47
N ASP A 125 -32.79 33.62 -4.36
CA ASP A 125 -33.32 34.82 -3.69
C ASP A 125 -33.38 36.04 -4.64
N LEU A 126 -32.45 36.14 -5.60
CA LEU A 126 -32.48 37.19 -6.63
C LEU A 126 -33.61 36.98 -7.64
N LEU A 127 -33.90 35.74 -8.02
CA LEU A 127 -34.91 35.38 -9.02
C LEU A 127 -36.32 35.37 -8.44
N ASP A 128 -36.52 35.05 -7.16
CA ASP A 128 -37.83 35.01 -6.51
C ASP A 128 -38.56 36.37 -6.53
N VAL A 129 -37.80 37.47 -6.68
CA VAL A 129 -38.35 38.83 -6.82
C VAL A 129 -38.99 39.06 -8.20
N ILE A 130 -38.66 38.24 -9.21
CA ILE A 130 -39.19 38.34 -10.56
C ILE A 130 -40.37 37.38 -10.69
N PRO A 131 -41.60 37.87 -10.92
CA PRO A 131 -42.75 37.03 -11.24
C PRO A 131 -42.44 36.04 -12.38
N LEU A 132 -42.81 34.79 -12.18
CA LEU A 132 -42.57 33.72 -13.16
C LEU A 132 -43.23 34.07 -14.50
N GLY A 133 -42.45 33.94 -15.59
CA GLY A 133 -42.93 34.21 -16.95
C GLY A 133 -42.96 35.69 -17.35
N GLN A 134 -42.54 36.63 -16.50
CA GLN A 134 -42.49 38.04 -16.86
C GLN A 134 -41.44 38.32 -17.96
N PRO A 135 -41.82 38.84 -19.14
CA PRO A 135 -40.86 39.19 -20.19
C PRO A 135 -40.01 40.42 -19.80
N ILE A 136 -38.82 40.54 -20.39
CA ILE A 136 -38.05 41.79 -20.30
C ILE A 136 -38.76 42.87 -21.12
N LEU A 137 -39.38 43.83 -20.44
CA LEU A 137 -39.99 45.01 -21.05
C LEU A 137 -38.89 45.93 -21.60
N VAL A 138 -38.56 45.81 -22.89
CA VAL A 138 -37.35 46.40 -23.51
C VAL A 138 -37.33 47.94 -23.44
N ASP A 139 -38.49 48.59 -23.58
CA ASP A 139 -38.61 50.05 -23.66
C ASP A 139 -38.99 50.72 -22.32
N HIS A 140 -38.97 49.95 -21.23
CA HIS A 140 -39.34 50.44 -19.89
C HIS A 140 -38.10 50.72 -19.03
N TYR A 141 -38.17 51.71 -18.13
CA TYR A 141 -37.03 52.09 -17.27
C TYR A 141 -36.50 50.93 -16.40
N SER A 142 -37.33 49.93 -16.11
CA SER A 142 -36.97 48.73 -15.34
C SER A 142 -36.16 47.68 -16.14
N ALA A 143 -36.11 47.78 -17.48
CA ALA A 143 -35.44 46.82 -18.36
C ALA A 143 -33.98 46.56 -17.95
N LYS A 144 -33.25 47.65 -17.68
CA LYS A 144 -31.84 47.60 -17.27
C LYS A 144 -31.65 46.89 -15.94
N GLY A 145 -32.55 47.14 -14.98
CA GLY A 145 -32.56 46.48 -13.68
C GLY A 145 -32.85 44.98 -13.78
N HIS A 146 -33.82 44.61 -14.62
CA HIS A 146 -34.19 43.22 -14.87
C HIS A 146 -33.02 42.44 -15.49
N ARG A 147 -32.43 42.95 -16.58
CA ARG A 147 -31.24 42.34 -17.23
C ARG A 147 -30.07 42.17 -16.26
N ARG A 148 -29.78 43.18 -15.45
CA ARG A 148 -28.69 43.12 -14.46
C ARG A 148 -28.94 42.04 -13.40
N ARG A 149 -30.18 41.87 -12.96
CA ARG A 149 -30.54 40.84 -11.97
C ARG A 149 -30.39 39.44 -12.54
N LEU A 150 -30.87 39.19 -13.75
CA LEU A 150 -30.69 37.92 -14.46
C LEU A 150 -29.21 37.59 -14.65
N SER A 151 -28.41 38.56 -15.11
CA SER A 151 -26.95 38.38 -15.28
C SER A 151 -26.24 38.07 -13.96
N LYS A 152 -26.66 38.68 -12.84
CA LYS A 152 -26.12 38.34 -11.51
C LYS A 152 -26.50 36.94 -11.05
N ALA A 153 -27.75 36.53 -11.28
CA ALA A 153 -28.20 35.17 -10.93
C ALA A 153 -27.47 34.12 -11.76
N ASP A 154 -27.30 34.34 -13.07
CA ASP A 154 -26.53 33.48 -13.96
C ASP A 154 -25.07 33.32 -13.50
N ALA A 155 -24.40 34.44 -13.17
CA ALA A 155 -23.03 34.38 -12.64
C ALA A 155 -22.94 33.59 -11.32
N LEU A 156 -23.93 33.70 -10.44
CA LEU A 156 -23.99 32.93 -9.19
C LEU A 156 -24.26 31.45 -9.44
N PHE A 157 -25.13 31.10 -10.39
CA PHE A 157 -25.34 29.71 -10.80
C PHE A 157 -24.10 29.10 -11.44
N ARG A 158 -23.41 29.83 -12.31
CA ARG A 158 -22.12 29.40 -12.87
C ARG A 158 -21.10 29.14 -11.76
N LYS A 159 -21.00 30.05 -10.80
CA LYS A 159 -20.15 29.86 -9.63
C LYS A 159 -20.54 28.61 -8.82
N ALA A 160 -21.83 28.43 -8.56
CA ALA A 160 -22.34 27.31 -7.76
C ALA A 160 -22.13 25.96 -8.45
N PHE A 161 -22.62 25.81 -9.67
CA PHE A 161 -22.69 24.52 -10.36
C PHE A 161 -21.43 24.16 -11.14
N VAL A 162 -20.65 25.15 -11.57
CA VAL A 162 -19.43 24.88 -12.35
C VAL A 162 -18.21 25.00 -11.46
N GLU A 163 -17.95 26.19 -10.90
CA GLU A 163 -16.70 26.46 -10.19
C GLU A 163 -16.61 25.71 -8.86
N CYS A 164 -17.63 25.85 -8.00
CA CYS A 164 -17.65 25.22 -6.69
C CYS A 164 -17.74 23.70 -6.80
N GLU A 165 -18.56 23.17 -7.72
CA GLU A 165 -18.67 21.72 -7.92
C GLU A 165 -17.38 21.11 -8.48
N SER A 166 -16.78 21.72 -9.51
CA SER A 166 -15.49 21.25 -10.06
C SER A 166 -14.40 21.26 -8.99
N LYS A 167 -14.38 22.29 -8.13
CA LYS A 167 -13.45 22.40 -7.01
C LYS A 167 -13.72 21.35 -5.93
N ALA A 168 -14.99 21.06 -5.61
CA ALA A 168 -15.36 20.00 -4.68
C ALA A 168 -14.90 18.64 -5.20
N SER A 169 -15.31 18.27 -6.42
CA SER A 169 -14.94 17.02 -7.07
C SER A 169 -13.42 16.84 -7.21
N HIS A 170 -12.68 17.93 -7.49
CA HIS A 170 -11.22 17.89 -7.50
C HIS A 170 -10.64 17.47 -6.14
N TYR A 171 -11.10 18.08 -5.04
CA TYR A 171 -10.61 17.74 -3.71
C TYR A 171 -11.10 16.37 -3.22
N GLU A 172 -12.28 15.93 -3.63
CA GLU A 172 -12.76 14.57 -3.36
C GLU A 172 -11.91 13.53 -4.09
N SER A 173 -11.55 13.78 -5.35
CA SER A 173 -10.61 12.93 -6.08
C SER A 173 -9.24 12.89 -5.39
N LYS A 174 -8.74 14.04 -4.91
CA LYS A 174 -7.50 14.10 -4.12
C LYS A 174 -7.62 13.33 -2.80
N ALA A 175 -8.74 13.44 -2.10
CA ALA A 175 -9.03 12.72 -0.86
C ALA A 175 -9.05 11.20 -1.12
N ALA A 176 -9.78 10.76 -2.15
CA ALA A 176 -9.83 9.39 -2.60
C ALA A 176 -8.45 8.83 -2.99
N GLY A 177 -7.55 9.67 -3.52
CA GLY A 177 -6.18 9.28 -3.85
C GLY A 177 -5.25 9.12 -2.64
N VAL A 178 -5.60 9.62 -1.45
CA VAL A 178 -4.76 9.45 -0.25
C VAL A 178 -4.73 7.97 0.14
N GLY A 179 -3.54 7.43 0.39
CA GLY A 179 -3.36 6.02 0.72
C GLY A 179 -3.45 5.03 -0.45
N ARG A 180 -3.84 5.46 -1.66
CA ARG A 180 -3.85 4.60 -2.87
C ARG A 180 -2.47 4.39 -3.49
N ASN A 181 -1.47 5.15 -3.06
CA ASN A 181 -0.10 4.96 -3.52
C ASN A 181 0.46 3.61 -3.02
N GLY A 182 1.52 3.12 -3.67
CA GLY A 182 2.23 1.93 -3.22
C GLY A 182 2.76 2.07 -1.78
N ILE A 183 3.14 0.93 -1.19
CA ILE A 183 3.64 0.86 0.19
C ILE A 183 4.87 1.78 0.33
N SER A 184 4.71 2.84 1.12
CA SER A 184 5.78 3.78 1.41
C SER A 184 6.75 3.16 2.40
N SER A 185 8.05 3.41 2.26
CA SER A 185 9.02 3.01 3.27
C SER A 185 9.12 3.99 4.45
N ASP A 186 8.44 5.13 4.37
CA ASP A 186 8.28 6.03 5.52
C ASP A 186 7.19 5.49 6.48
N ASP A 187 6.52 4.39 6.12
CA ASP A 187 5.56 3.70 6.96
C ASP A 187 6.31 2.70 7.87
N PRO A 188 6.17 2.77 9.20
CA PRO A 188 6.83 1.82 10.11
C PRO A 188 6.35 0.37 9.87
N ASP A 189 5.17 0.19 9.28
CA ASP A 189 4.61 -1.13 8.92
C ASP A 189 4.89 -1.52 7.46
N ALA A 190 5.79 -0.81 6.77
CA ALA A 190 6.12 -1.09 5.38
C ALA A 190 6.56 -2.54 5.16
N LEU A 191 7.41 -3.07 6.04
CA LEU A 191 7.94 -4.43 5.94
C LEU A 191 6.81 -5.46 6.06
N PHE A 192 5.97 -5.34 7.08
CA PHE A 192 4.79 -6.21 7.27
C PHE A 192 3.87 -6.18 6.05
N LYS A 193 3.56 -4.99 5.52
CA LYS A 193 2.68 -4.82 4.34
C LYS A 193 3.30 -5.43 3.09
N LEU A 194 4.61 -5.32 2.89
CA LEU A 194 5.33 -5.90 1.76
C LEU A 194 5.42 -7.42 1.85
N LEU A 195 5.74 -7.97 3.03
CA LEU A 195 5.77 -9.41 3.30
C LEU A 195 4.39 -10.04 3.06
N ARG A 196 3.32 -9.40 3.56
CA ARG A 196 1.94 -9.86 3.32
C ARG A 196 1.61 -9.89 1.84
N LYS A 197 2.02 -8.86 1.08
CA LYS A 197 1.82 -8.82 -0.36
C LYS A 197 2.62 -9.92 -1.08
N LEU A 198 3.89 -10.10 -0.71
CA LEU A 198 4.77 -11.14 -1.25
C LEU A 198 4.17 -12.53 -1.02
N GLN A 199 3.77 -12.81 0.21
CA GLN A 199 3.09 -14.04 0.60
C GLN A 199 1.84 -14.28 -0.25
N GLY A 200 1.00 -13.26 -0.43
CA GLY A 200 -0.19 -13.35 -1.29
C GLY A 200 0.14 -13.68 -2.75
N CYS A 201 1.16 -13.03 -3.32
CA CYS A 201 1.64 -13.33 -4.68
C CYS A 201 2.18 -14.77 -4.78
N MET A 202 2.93 -15.25 -3.78
CA MET A 202 3.47 -16.62 -3.76
C MET A 202 2.36 -17.67 -3.61
N LYS A 203 1.39 -17.47 -2.71
CA LYS A 203 0.18 -18.30 -2.56
C LYS A 203 -0.58 -18.39 -3.89
N SER A 204 -0.82 -17.25 -4.53
CA SER A 204 -1.46 -17.18 -5.85
C SER A 204 -0.66 -17.95 -6.89
N HIS A 205 0.68 -17.85 -6.88
CA HIS A 205 1.54 -18.57 -7.82
C HIS A 205 1.43 -20.09 -7.68
N VAL A 206 1.44 -20.61 -6.45
CA VAL A 206 1.25 -22.04 -6.17
C VAL A 206 -0.12 -22.49 -6.69
N LYS A 207 -1.20 -21.78 -6.35
CA LYS A 207 -2.55 -22.08 -6.81
C LYS A 207 -2.67 -22.06 -8.33
N MET A 208 -2.13 -21.05 -9.01
CA MET A 208 -2.18 -20.95 -10.48
C MET A 208 -1.45 -22.13 -11.16
N LYS A 209 -0.28 -22.54 -10.63
CA LYS A 209 0.46 -23.69 -11.17
C LYS A 209 -0.27 -25.01 -10.93
N ALA A 210 -0.84 -25.20 -9.75
CA ALA A 210 -1.64 -26.36 -9.41
C ALA A 210 -2.88 -26.48 -10.30
N ALA A 211 -3.63 -25.38 -10.48
CA ALA A 211 -4.79 -25.33 -11.37
C ALA A 211 -4.43 -25.71 -12.81
N ASN A 212 -3.38 -25.09 -13.38
CA ASN A 212 -2.93 -25.42 -14.72
C ASN A 212 -2.42 -26.86 -14.86
N LYS A 213 -1.84 -27.44 -13.79
CA LYS A 213 -1.44 -28.86 -13.76
C LYS A 213 -2.68 -29.76 -13.78
N ALA A 214 -3.69 -29.47 -12.96
CA ALA A 214 -4.95 -30.21 -12.92
C ALA A 214 -5.70 -30.16 -14.27
N ILE A 215 -5.86 -28.96 -14.84
CA ILE A 215 -6.53 -28.76 -16.13
C ILE A 215 -5.86 -29.57 -17.25
N ARG A 216 -4.51 -29.57 -17.30
CA ARG A 216 -3.75 -30.34 -18.29
C ARG A 216 -3.88 -31.85 -18.09
N LYS A 217 -3.89 -32.33 -16.84
CA LYS A 217 -4.01 -33.75 -16.50
C LYS A 217 -5.33 -34.34 -17.00
N TYR A 218 -6.44 -33.61 -16.82
CA TYR A 218 -7.80 -34.06 -17.16
C TYR A 218 -8.34 -33.46 -18.47
N LYS A 219 -7.47 -33.13 -19.44
CA LYS A 219 -7.82 -32.39 -20.68
C LYS A 219 -9.04 -32.93 -21.45
N LYS A 220 -9.33 -34.24 -21.35
CA LYS A 220 -10.42 -34.91 -22.09
C LYS A 220 -11.74 -35.00 -21.31
N ASP A 221 -11.75 -34.61 -20.03
CA ASP A 221 -12.91 -34.77 -19.14
C ASP A 221 -13.12 -33.49 -18.32
N GLN A 222 -14.08 -32.67 -18.76
CA GLN A 222 -14.39 -31.40 -18.13
C GLN A 222 -14.99 -31.55 -16.72
N ILE A 223 -15.67 -32.66 -16.44
CA ILE A 223 -16.23 -32.95 -15.11
C ILE A 223 -15.09 -33.22 -14.14
N GLN A 224 -14.09 -34.02 -14.54
CA GLN A 224 -12.89 -34.25 -13.74
C GLN A 224 -12.04 -32.99 -13.58
N GLN A 225 -11.95 -32.13 -14.60
CA GLN A 225 -11.29 -30.83 -14.46
C GLN A 225 -11.97 -29.95 -13.40
N LEU A 226 -13.31 -29.88 -13.43
CA LEU A 226 -14.09 -29.12 -12.46
C LEU A 226 -13.88 -29.66 -11.03
N SER A 227 -13.98 -30.98 -10.85
CA SER A 227 -13.74 -31.63 -9.55
C SER A 227 -12.34 -31.32 -9.02
N ALA A 228 -11.31 -31.47 -9.86
CA ALA A 228 -9.94 -31.22 -9.43
C ALA A 228 -9.68 -29.75 -9.06
N LEU A 229 -10.37 -28.78 -9.69
CA LEU A 229 -10.28 -27.38 -9.30
C LEU A 229 -10.99 -27.10 -7.96
N ILE A 230 -12.12 -27.77 -7.71
CA ILE A 230 -12.82 -27.68 -6.42
C ILE A 230 -11.97 -28.26 -5.29
N ASP A 231 -11.26 -29.36 -5.53
CA ASP A 231 -10.32 -29.95 -4.57
C ASP A 231 -9.18 -28.98 -4.23
N LEU A 232 -8.71 -28.20 -5.22
CA LEU A 232 -7.75 -27.10 -5.04
C LEU A 232 -8.35 -25.84 -4.36
N ARG A 233 -9.59 -25.94 -3.86
CA ARG A 233 -10.34 -24.87 -3.17
C ARG A 233 -10.66 -23.67 -4.06
N PHE A 234 -10.87 -23.88 -5.36
CA PHE A 234 -11.56 -22.89 -6.19
C PHE A 234 -13.06 -23.00 -5.98
N THR A 235 -13.76 -21.87 -6.00
CA THR A 235 -15.22 -21.89 -6.05
C THR A 235 -15.70 -22.45 -7.39
N GLU A 236 -16.92 -22.99 -7.43
CA GLU A 236 -17.48 -23.52 -8.68
C GLU A 236 -17.54 -22.46 -9.78
N SER A 237 -17.79 -21.19 -9.43
CA SER A 237 -17.78 -20.07 -10.37
C SER A 237 -16.40 -19.82 -10.95
N GLU A 238 -15.37 -19.69 -10.10
CA GLU A 238 -13.99 -19.48 -10.53
C GLU A 238 -13.48 -20.64 -11.39
N ALA A 239 -13.83 -21.88 -11.03
CA ALA A 239 -13.45 -23.05 -11.79
C ALA A 239 -14.11 -23.07 -13.17
N LYS A 240 -15.40 -22.73 -13.28
CA LYS A 240 -16.10 -22.58 -14.56
C LYS A 240 -15.49 -21.47 -15.43
N GLU A 241 -15.15 -20.33 -14.84
CA GLU A 241 -14.47 -19.23 -15.56
C GLU A 241 -13.11 -19.66 -16.11
N LEU A 242 -12.30 -20.37 -15.31
CA LEU A 242 -11.02 -20.90 -15.77
C LEU A 242 -11.19 -21.90 -16.92
N LEU A 243 -12.26 -22.71 -16.91
CA LEU A 243 -12.56 -23.70 -17.94
C LEU A 243 -13.17 -23.12 -19.20
N ALA A 244 -13.92 -22.02 -19.10
CA ALA A 244 -14.46 -21.29 -20.25
C ALA A 244 -13.35 -20.74 -21.16
N GLY A 245 -12.22 -20.39 -20.57
CA GLY A 245 -11.03 -19.88 -21.26
C GLY A 245 -11.12 -18.40 -21.63
N ASP A 246 -10.04 -17.88 -22.21
CA ASP A 246 -9.96 -16.48 -22.66
C ASP A 246 -10.55 -16.26 -24.07
N PHE A 247 -10.55 -15.01 -24.53
CA PHE A 247 -11.00 -14.63 -25.88
C PHE A 247 -10.26 -15.38 -27.01
N CYS A 248 -9.08 -15.96 -26.73
CA CYS A 248 -8.29 -16.75 -27.65
C CYS A 248 -8.43 -18.27 -27.43
N GLY A 249 -9.41 -18.71 -26.63
CA GLY A 249 -9.68 -20.12 -26.34
C GLY A 249 -8.65 -20.79 -25.43
N ARG A 250 -7.83 -20.02 -24.71
CA ARG A 250 -6.84 -20.58 -23.76
C ARG A 250 -7.51 -20.84 -22.42
N ILE A 251 -7.46 -22.08 -21.97
CA ILE A 251 -8.07 -22.55 -20.72
C ILE A 251 -7.06 -22.47 -19.56
N GLY A 252 -7.55 -22.08 -18.38
CA GLY A 252 -6.75 -21.93 -17.17
C GLY A 252 -6.02 -20.58 -17.09
N PHE A 253 -5.00 -20.50 -16.24
CA PHE A 253 -4.21 -19.29 -16.09
C PHE A 253 -3.24 -19.10 -17.26
N PRO A 254 -3.27 -17.95 -17.95
CA PRO A 254 -2.41 -17.72 -19.09
C PRO A 254 -0.94 -17.50 -18.66
N SER A 255 -0.01 -17.79 -19.58
CA SER A 255 1.43 -17.69 -19.32
C SER A 255 1.90 -16.30 -18.90
N TYR A 256 1.29 -15.24 -19.44
CA TYR A 256 1.61 -13.86 -19.07
C TYR A 256 1.22 -13.56 -17.62
N ALA A 257 0.12 -14.14 -17.09
CA ALA A 257 -0.30 -13.91 -15.70
C ALA A 257 0.71 -14.53 -14.71
N LEU A 258 1.17 -15.75 -15.00
CA LEU A 258 2.24 -16.40 -14.24
C LEU A 258 3.55 -15.60 -14.30
N SER A 259 3.93 -15.11 -15.49
CA SER A 259 5.15 -14.33 -15.71
C SER A 259 5.11 -12.99 -14.97
N ASN A 260 3.99 -12.26 -15.06
CA ASN A 260 3.78 -10.99 -14.37
C ASN A 260 3.81 -11.17 -12.86
N ASN A 261 3.15 -12.21 -12.33
CA ASN A 261 3.16 -12.48 -10.90
C ASN A 261 4.57 -12.85 -10.40
N ASN A 262 5.34 -13.64 -11.17
CA ASN A 262 6.72 -13.95 -10.83
C ASN A 262 7.63 -12.70 -10.85
N ALA A 263 7.43 -11.79 -11.81
CA ALA A 263 8.14 -10.51 -11.83
C ALA A 263 7.80 -9.65 -10.59
N GLU A 264 6.54 -9.63 -10.18
CA GLU A 264 6.10 -8.94 -8.97
C GLU A 264 6.71 -9.57 -7.70
N ILE A 265 6.76 -10.90 -7.60
CA ILE A 265 7.44 -11.63 -6.50
C ILE A 265 8.90 -11.16 -6.40
N LYS A 266 9.66 -11.19 -7.50
CA LYS A 266 11.07 -10.76 -7.52
C LYS A 266 11.24 -9.30 -7.14
N ARG A 267 10.34 -8.43 -7.60
CA ARG A 267 10.34 -7.00 -7.25
C ARG A 267 10.12 -6.80 -5.75
N LEU A 268 9.17 -7.52 -5.15
CA LEU A 268 8.87 -7.44 -3.73
C LEU A 268 10.01 -8.00 -2.88
N GLN A 269 10.60 -9.14 -3.25
CA GLN A 269 11.78 -9.69 -2.58
C GLN A 269 12.95 -8.69 -2.57
N SER A 270 13.25 -8.09 -3.73
CA SER A 270 14.31 -7.07 -3.84
C SER A 270 14.01 -5.86 -2.95
N ARG A 271 12.74 -5.42 -2.95
CA ARG A 271 12.29 -4.28 -2.14
C ARG A 271 12.35 -4.54 -0.64
N ILE A 272 12.01 -5.75 -0.19
CA ILE A 272 12.09 -6.16 1.22
C ILE A 272 13.55 -6.17 1.66
N LYS A 273 14.44 -6.80 0.87
CA LYS A 273 15.88 -6.81 1.13
C LYS A 273 16.48 -5.41 1.23
N GLU A 274 16.07 -4.49 0.37
CA GLU A 274 16.47 -3.07 0.46
C GLU A 274 16.07 -2.46 1.81
N LEU A 275 14.84 -2.67 2.28
CA LEU A 275 14.37 -2.11 3.55
C LEU A 275 15.04 -2.74 4.76
N GLU A 276 15.25 -4.05 4.75
CA GLU A 276 15.95 -4.77 5.81
C GLU A 276 17.40 -4.31 5.92
N SER A 277 18.09 -4.11 4.79
CA SER A 277 19.45 -3.59 4.77
C SER A 277 19.58 -2.18 5.35
N VAL A 278 18.49 -1.40 5.31
CA VAL A 278 18.43 -0.07 5.93
C VAL A 278 18.12 -0.19 7.41
N LYS A 279 17.19 -1.07 7.82
CA LYS A 279 16.82 -1.30 9.23
C LYS A 279 17.96 -1.90 10.05
N SER A 280 18.87 -2.67 9.43
CA SER A 280 20.05 -3.21 10.12
C SER A 280 21.08 -2.14 10.49
N VAL A 281 21.03 -0.94 9.90
CA VAL A 281 21.83 0.21 10.33
C VAL A 281 21.30 0.66 11.69
N THR A 282 22.04 0.35 12.75
CA THR A 282 21.54 0.38 14.13
C THR A 282 21.57 1.78 14.74
N GLY A 283 20.41 2.25 15.20
CA GLY A 283 20.23 3.41 16.08
C GLY A 283 20.31 4.77 15.38
N ALA A 284 19.68 5.77 15.99
CA ALA A 284 19.91 7.17 15.61
C ALA A 284 21.37 7.52 15.94
N GLN A 285 22.21 7.61 14.91
CA GLN A 285 23.62 7.94 15.08
C GLN A 285 23.79 9.42 14.75
N ARG A 286 23.84 10.24 15.79
CA ARG A 286 24.22 11.65 15.66
C ARG A 286 25.71 11.79 15.93
N GLU A 287 26.42 12.21 14.90
CA GLU A 287 27.83 12.52 14.95
C GLU A 287 28.01 14.04 14.83
N GLU A 288 28.70 14.63 15.80
CA GLU A 288 29.00 16.06 15.82
C GLU A 288 30.40 16.31 15.26
N TYR A 289 30.52 17.36 14.45
CA TYR A 289 31.75 17.79 13.80
C TYR A 289 31.91 19.30 13.93
N ASP A 290 33.11 19.80 13.59
CA ASP A 290 33.32 21.23 13.50
C ASP A 290 32.47 21.83 12.37
N GLY A 291 31.61 22.79 12.70
CA GLY A 291 30.72 23.46 11.75
C GLY A 291 29.45 22.70 11.31
N PHE A 292 29.28 21.41 11.62
CA PHE A 292 28.05 20.66 11.28
C PHE A 292 27.82 19.42 12.16
N SER A 293 26.61 18.87 12.15
CA SER A 293 26.34 17.53 12.70
C SER A 293 25.56 16.68 11.70
N MET A 294 25.88 15.39 11.63
CA MET A 294 25.21 14.42 10.78
C MET A 294 24.39 13.47 11.66
N GLU A 295 23.14 13.24 11.30
CA GLU A 295 22.26 12.29 11.98
C GLU A 295 21.66 11.32 10.97
N ILE A 296 21.77 10.02 11.23
CA ILE A 296 21.01 9.00 10.51
C ILE A 296 19.89 8.61 11.46
N ASP A 297 18.64 8.90 11.09
CA ASP A 297 17.44 8.61 11.85
C ASP A 297 16.63 7.51 11.13
N PRO A 298 16.78 6.23 11.55
CA PRO A 298 16.02 5.12 10.99
C PRO A 298 14.51 5.23 11.21
N GLU A 299 14.07 5.90 12.28
CA GLU A 299 12.65 6.02 12.66
C GLU A 299 11.92 7.01 11.74
N ASP A 300 12.52 8.18 11.46
CA ASP A 300 11.98 9.13 10.44
C ASP A 300 12.37 8.73 9.01
N ASN A 301 13.21 7.69 8.85
CA ASN A 301 13.79 7.25 7.57
C ASN A 301 14.51 8.41 6.85
N ARG A 302 15.37 9.14 7.58
CA ARG A 302 16.09 10.31 7.06
C ARG A 302 17.57 10.31 7.45
N ILE A 303 18.39 10.83 6.53
CA ILE A 303 19.75 11.32 6.80
C ILE A 303 19.65 12.84 6.88
N LEU A 304 20.15 13.41 7.96
CA LEU A 304 20.05 14.84 8.28
C LEU A 304 21.45 15.43 8.45
N PHE A 305 21.68 16.59 7.83
CA PHE A 305 22.82 17.44 8.11
C PHE A 305 22.33 18.75 8.74
N TYR A 306 22.79 19.01 9.94
CA TYR A 306 22.53 20.24 10.69
C TYR A 306 23.74 21.17 10.60
N PHE A 307 23.46 22.47 10.56
CA PHE A 307 24.46 23.52 10.57
C PHE A 307 23.98 24.62 11.53
N PRO A 308 24.90 25.30 12.25
CA PRO A 308 24.53 26.34 13.23
C PRO A 308 23.88 27.57 12.58
N GLY A 309 24.08 27.76 11.27
CA GLY A 309 23.46 28.81 10.48
C GLY A 309 23.35 28.41 9.02
N LYS A 310 23.11 29.40 8.16
CA LYS A 310 23.03 29.19 6.71
C LYS A 310 24.43 28.82 6.18
N PRO A 311 24.63 27.60 5.64
CA PRO A 311 25.93 27.20 5.11
C PRO A 311 26.31 28.04 3.89
N GLU A 312 27.60 28.09 3.61
CA GLU A 312 28.14 28.76 2.42
C GLU A 312 27.49 28.26 1.13
N ALA A 313 27.51 29.10 0.09
CA ALA A 313 26.89 28.78 -1.19
C ALA A 313 27.44 27.48 -1.80
N ASN A 314 28.74 27.23 -1.66
CA ASN A 314 29.41 26.03 -2.18
C ASN A 314 28.90 24.76 -1.47
N ILE A 315 28.81 24.77 -0.14
CA ILE A 315 28.26 23.66 0.66
C ILE A 315 26.81 23.37 0.27
N ARG A 316 25.98 24.41 0.12
CA ARG A 316 24.57 24.25 -0.28
C ARG A 316 24.44 23.65 -1.69
N SER A 317 25.31 24.03 -2.61
CA SER A 317 25.33 23.45 -3.97
C SER A 317 25.76 21.97 -3.95
N LEU A 318 26.76 21.63 -3.13
CA LEU A 318 27.22 20.25 -2.94
C LEU A 318 26.12 19.35 -2.34
N LEU A 319 25.41 19.81 -1.32
CA LEU A 319 24.28 19.07 -0.73
C LEU A 319 23.16 18.83 -1.76
N LYS A 320 22.82 19.85 -2.55
CA LYS A 320 21.80 19.74 -3.60
C LYS A 320 22.19 18.79 -4.72
N SER A 321 23.47 18.77 -5.14
CA SER A 321 23.93 17.85 -6.19
C SER A 321 23.80 16.39 -5.78
N ARG A 322 23.87 16.12 -4.48
CA ARG A 322 23.61 14.82 -3.85
C ARG A 322 22.16 14.65 -3.36
N ALA A 323 21.22 15.43 -3.92
CA ALA A 323 19.79 15.35 -3.66
C ALA A 323 19.33 15.57 -2.20
N PHE A 324 20.17 16.17 -1.35
CA PHE A 324 19.73 16.65 -0.04
C PHE A 324 18.93 17.94 -0.20
N LYS A 325 17.79 18.03 0.51
CA LYS A 325 16.86 19.17 0.43
C LYS A 325 16.73 19.83 1.79
N TRP A 326 16.70 21.16 1.82
CA TRP A 326 16.42 21.90 3.05
C TRP A 326 15.00 21.61 3.56
N SER A 327 14.87 21.26 4.84
CA SER A 327 13.60 21.08 5.54
C SER A 327 13.44 22.17 6.60
N PRO A 328 12.57 23.18 6.38
CA PRO A 328 12.35 24.25 7.36
C PRO A 328 11.85 23.75 8.72
N THR A 329 11.02 22.69 8.72
CA THR A 329 10.45 22.11 9.94
C THR A 329 11.46 21.35 10.78
N ARG A 330 12.51 20.80 10.16
CA ARG A 330 13.59 20.07 10.85
C ARG A 330 14.83 20.94 11.06
N ASN A 331 14.86 22.13 10.45
CA ASN A 331 16.02 23.01 10.40
C ASN A 331 17.30 22.29 9.93
N ALA A 332 17.16 21.40 8.93
CA ALA A 332 18.23 20.52 8.47
C ALA A 332 18.15 20.24 6.96
N TRP A 333 19.27 19.82 6.38
CA TRP A 333 19.31 19.25 5.03
C TRP A 333 19.01 17.76 5.11
N VAL A 334 17.95 17.34 4.45
CA VAL A 334 17.41 15.98 4.58
C VAL A 334 17.41 15.21 3.27
N ARG A 335 17.67 13.92 3.38
CA ARG A 335 17.44 12.94 2.32
C ARG A 335 16.91 11.65 2.93
N LYS A 336 16.08 10.93 2.19
CA LYS A 336 15.58 9.62 2.59
C LYS A 336 16.71 8.60 2.68
N ILE A 337 16.68 7.70 3.67
CA ILE A 337 17.67 6.63 3.76
C ILE A 337 17.48 5.65 2.61
N THR A 338 18.54 5.48 1.82
CA THR A 338 18.70 4.44 0.82
C THR A 338 20.17 4.03 0.80
N PRO A 339 20.54 2.85 0.28
CA PRO A 339 21.95 2.46 0.17
C PRO A 339 22.81 3.52 -0.55
N ASN A 340 22.29 4.11 -1.63
CA ASN A 340 22.95 5.20 -2.33
C ASN A 340 23.03 6.49 -1.49
N ALA A 341 21.97 6.84 -0.76
CA ALA A 341 21.98 8.01 0.11
C ALA A 341 23.00 7.88 1.25
N LEU A 342 23.18 6.68 1.82
CA LEU A 342 24.20 6.42 2.83
C LEU A 342 25.62 6.53 2.27
N ALA A 343 25.85 6.09 1.04
CA ALA A 343 27.14 6.29 0.35
C ALA A 343 27.39 7.79 0.08
N ASP A 344 26.40 8.50 -0.45
CA ASP A 344 26.50 9.95 -0.69
C ASP A 344 26.68 10.74 0.62
N ALA A 345 26.05 10.33 1.72
CA ALA A 345 26.21 10.95 3.03
C ALA A 345 27.64 10.80 3.56
N ARG A 346 28.24 9.60 3.44
CA ARG A 346 29.64 9.37 3.80
C ARG A 346 30.59 10.25 3.00
N TYR A 347 30.38 10.34 1.68
CA TYR A 347 31.16 11.22 0.81
C TYR A 347 31.00 12.70 1.19
N LEU A 348 29.79 13.15 1.50
CA LEU A 348 29.52 14.52 1.93
C LEU A 348 30.21 14.83 3.24
N LYS A 349 30.11 13.94 4.23
CA LYS A 349 30.81 14.04 5.51
C LYS A 349 32.31 14.25 5.28
N GLU A 350 32.96 13.40 4.49
CA GLU A 350 34.39 13.53 4.19
C GLU A 350 34.75 14.83 3.47
N SER A 351 33.87 15.30 2.58
CA SER A 351 34.07 16.55 1.84
C SER A 351 33.93 17.78 2.74
N LEU A 352 33.00 17.74 3.70
CA LEU A 352 32.77 18.81 4.67
C LEU A 352 33.87 18.89 5.73
N LEU A 353 34.48 17.75 6.09
CA LEU A 353 35.63 17.73 7.01
C LEU A 353 36.93 18.31 6.40
N LYS A 354 36.98 18.44 5.07
CA LYS A 354 38.13 19.00 4.33
C LYS A 354 37.95 20.45 3.92
N ALA A 355 36.72 20.95 3.99
CA ALA A 355 36.36 22.33 3.66
C ALA A 355 36.54 23.20 4.91
#